data_AF-A0A2T2PYA9-F1
#
_entry.id   AF-A0A2T2PYA9-F1
#
_cell.length_a   1.000
_cell.length_b   1.000
_cell.length_c   1.000
_cell.angle_alpha   90.00
_cell.angle_beta   90.00
_cell.angle_gamma   90.00
#
_symmetry.space_group_name_H-M   'P 1'
#
loop_
_entity.id
_entity.type
_entity.pdbx_description
1 polymer ?
#
loop_
_entity_poly.entity_id
_entity_poly.type
_entity_poly.pdbx_seq_one_letter_code
_entity_poly.pdbx_strand_id
1 'polypeptide(L)' 'MATIQLTGDNVKSRIWWMTWVERNEIIGRIVQDDIGRCQIWPAGPHWSPMKSFAAFTFDSPETAAAEVELYFRGR' A
#
# COMPACT_ATOMS: atom_id res chain seq x y z
N MET A 1 0.09 -16.70 4.44
CA MET A 1 -0.46 -15.98 3.27
C MET A 1 -0.70 -14.55 3.73
N ALA A 2 -0.31 -13.55 2.93
CA ALA A 2 -0.54 -12.16 3.25
C ALA A 2 -1.45 -11.59 2.16
N THR A 3 -2.69 -11.28 2.54
CA THR A 3 -3.68 -10.66 1.66
C THR A 3 -3.81 -9.20 2.03
N ILE A 4 -3.55 -8.32 1.06
CA ILE A 4 -3.65 -6.87 1.23
C ILE A 4 -4.91 -6.38 0.54
N GLN A 5 -5.87 -5.90 1.35
CA GLN A 5 -7.08 -5.30 0.85
C GLN A 5 -6.91 -3.79 0.71
N LEU A 6 -7.39 -3.26 -0.42
CA LEU A 6 -7.47 -1.83 -0.68
C LEU A 6 -8.86 -1.29 -0.36
N THR A 7 -8.90 -0.22 0.41
CA THR A 7 -10.13 0.54 0.69
C THR A 7 -9.91 1.99 0.30
N GLY A 8 -10.74 2.53 -0.59
CA GLY A 8 -10.68 3.96 -0.95
C GLY A 8 -10.88 4.85 0.28
N ASP A 9 -10.17 5.96 0.34
CA ASP A 9 -10.41 6.97 1.37
C ASP A 9 -11.73 7.71 1.10
N ASN A 10 -12.55 7.86 2.14
CA ASN A 10 -13.88 8.47 2.02
C ASN A 10 -13.85 10.00 1.87
N VAL A 11 -12.69 10.64 2.12
CA VAL A 11 -12.52 12.09 2.11
C VAL A 11 -11.68 12.53 0.92
N LYS A 12 -10.63 11.77 0.58
CA LYS A 12 -9.69 12.09 -0.49
C LYS A 12 -9.80 11.09 -1.62
N SER A 13 -10.31 11.56 -2.77
CA SER A 13 -10.09 10.83 -4.01
C SER A 13 -8.58 10.69 -4.23
N ARG A 14 -8.14 9.55 -4.77
CA ARG A 14 -6.72 9.19 -5.00
C ARG A 14 -5.92 8.70 -3.78
N ILE A 15 -6.60 8.35 -2.68
CA ILE A 15 -5.96 7.64 -1.57
C ILE A 15 -6.66 6.30 -1.38
N TRP A 16 -5.85 5.24 -1.21
CA TRP A 16 -6.32 3.91 -0.86
C TRP A 16 -5.59 3.42 0.38
N TRP A 17 -6.33 3.03 1.41
CA TRP A 17 -5.79 2.39 2.59
C TRP A 17 -5.49 0.93 2.33
N MET A 18 -4.31 0.49 2.74
CA MET A 18 -3.88 -0.90 2.66
C MET A 18 -4.10 -1.57 4.01
N THR A 19 -4.92 -2.61 4.03
CA THR A 19 -5.20 -3.41 5.23
C THR A 19 -4.69 -4.82 5.02
N TRP A 20 -3.85 -5.30 5.93
CA TRP A 20 -3.48 -6.70 6.02
C TRP A 20 -4.62 -7.47 6.67
N VAL A 21 -5.34 -8.25 5.86
CA VAL A 21 -6.61 -8.89 6.23
C VAL A 21 -6.44 -9.86 7.40
N GLU A 22 -5.42 -10.72 7.36
CA GLU A 22 -5.22 -11.75 8.39
C GLU A 22 -4.96 -11.18 9.78
N ARG A 23 -4.45 -9.94 9.86
CA ARG A 23 -4.14 -9.24 11.11
C ARG A 23 -5.13 -8.12 11.42
N ASN A 24 -6.06 -7.86 10.52
CA ASN A 24 -6.96 -6.70 10.53
C ASN A 24 -6.20 -5.40 10.85
N GLU A 25 -5.06 -5.19 10.16
CA GLU A 25 -4.10 -4.15 10.49
C GLU A 25 -3.87 -3.23 9.29
N ILE A 26 -3.96 -1.91 9.50
CA ILE A 26 -3.58 -0.93 8.48
C ILE A 26 -2.07 -0.86 8.42
N ILE A 27 -1.50 -1.24 7.28
CA ILE A 27 -0.06 -1.28 7.05
C ILE A 27 0.46 -0.04 6.32
N GLY A 28 -0.45 0.75 5.75
CA GLY A 28 -0.13 1.98 5.04
C GLY A 28 -1.26 2.45 4.15
N ARG A 29 -0.91 3.34 3.23
CA ARG A 29 -1.79 3.84 2.19
C ARG A 29 -1.05 3.97 0.87
N ILE A 30 -1.78 4.02 -0.22
CA ILE A 30 -1.30 4.39 -1.54
C ILE A 30 -1.87 5.77 -1.85
N VAL A 31 -1.03 6.65 -2.35
CA VAL A 31 -1.42 7.99 -2.79
C VAL A 31 -1.10 8.09 -4.28
N GLN A 32 -2.09 8.46 -5.09
CA GLN A 32 -1.90 8.74 -6.49
C GLN A 32 -1.73 10.25 -6.73
N ASP A 33 -0.69 10.61 -7.47
CA ASP A 33 -0.37 11.99 -7.83
C ASP A 33 -1.24 12.50 -9.00
N ASP A 34 -1.02 13.76 -9.39
CA ASP A 34 -1.77 14.40 -10.49
C ASP A 34 -1.48 13.82 -11.88
N ILE A 35 -0.35 13.11 -12.04
CA ILE A 35 0.03 12.44 -13.28
C ILE A 35 -0.40 10.97 -13.31
N GLY A 36 -1.14 10.51 -12.29
CA GLY A 36 -1.71 9.17 -12.21
C GLY A 36 -0.79 8.11 -11.61
N ARG A 37 0.39 8.47 -11.13
CA ARG A 37 1.33 7.53 -10.51
C ARG A 37 0.99 7.30 -9.05
N CYS A 38 1.01 6.05 -8.65
CA CYS A 38 0.73 5.60 -7.29
C CYS A 38 2.04 5.44 -6.51
N GLN A 39 2.09 5.98 -5.30
CA GLN A 39 3.22 5.82 -4.38
C GLN A 39 2.72 5.20 -3.07
N ILE A 40 3.50 4.28 -2.53
CA ILE A 40 3.20 3.60 -1.27
C ILE A 40 3.73 4.44 -0.11
N TRP A 41 2.85 4.67 0.87
CA TRP A 41 3.13 5.38 2.12
C TRP A 41 2.88 4.42 3.29
N PRO A 42 3.93 3.72 3.77
CA PRO A 42 3.82 2.83 4.91
C PRO A 42 3.41 3.57 6.19
N ALA A 43 2.70 2.88 7.07
CA ALA A 43 2.28 3.44 8.36
C ALA A 43 2.68 2.54 9.54
N GLY A 44 2.85 3.16 10.71
CA GLY A 44 3.06 2.47 11.97
C GLY A 44 4.28 1.52 11.97
N PRO A 45 4.15 0.31 12.54
CA PRO A 45 5.28 -0.63 12.68
C PRO A 45 5.78 -1.18 11.33
N HIS A 46 4.98 -1.05 10.27
CA HIS A 46 5.32 -1.51 8.92
C HIS A 46 6.16 -0.50 8.13
N TRP A 47 6.41 0.69 8.68
CA TRP A 47 7.26 1.69 8.03
C TRP A 47 8.68 1.19 7.76
N SER A 48 9.37 0.63 8.76
CA SER A 48 10.76 0.17 8.57
C SER A 48 10.87 -0.99 7.57
N PRO A 49 10.00 -2.02 7.61
CA PRO A 49 9.90 -3.04 6.56
C PRO A 49 9.68 -2.45 5.17
N MET A 50 8.72 -1.53 5.03
CA MET A 50 8.23 -1.09 3.73
C MET A 50 8.89 0.20 3.22
N LYS A 51 9.87 0.77 3.93
CA LYS A 51 10.51 2.04 3.55
C LYS A 51 11.12 2.02 2.14
N SER A 52 11.54 0.86 1.66
CA SER A 52 12.08 0.70 0.30
C SER A 52 11.04 1.08 -0.76
N PHE A 53 9.75 0.86 -0.50
CA PHE A 53 8.68 1.21 -1.43
C PHE A 53 8.54 2.71 -1.67
N ALA A 54 9.07 3.57 -0.78
CA ALA A 54 9.05 5.02 -0.98
C ALA A 54 9.82 5.46 -2.24
N ALA A 55 10.78 4.65 -2.71
CA ALA A 55 11.55 4.91 -3.93
C ALA A 55 10.86 4.45 -5.22
N PHE A 56 9.73 3.73 -5.12
CA PHE A 56 9.03 3.17 -6.26
C PHE A 56 7.72 3.90 -6.54
N THR A 57 7.37 3.95 -7.82
CA THR A 57 6.08 4.45 -8.30
C THR A 57 5.43 3.38 -9.16
N PHE A 58 4.11 3.26 -9.06
CA PHE A 58 3.32 2.24 -9.73
C PHE A 58 2.25 2.88 -10.61
N ASP A 59 1.83 2.18 -11.65
CA ASP A 59 0.82 2.68 -12.59
C ASP A 59 -0.61 2.58 -12.03
N SER A 60 -0.84 1.69 -11.06
CA SER A 60 -2.15 1.50 -10.43
C SER A 60 -2.01 1.13 -8.94
N PRO A 61 -3.04 1.40 -8.12
CA PRO A 61 -3.03 1.05 -6.70
C PRO A 61 -3.04 -0.48 -6.51
N GLU A 62 -3.67 -1.24 -7.40
CA GLU A 62 -3.67 -2.71 -7.36
C GLU A 62 -2.28 -3.28 -7.62
N THR A 63 -1.52 -2.69 -8.55
CA THR A 63 -0.13 -3.09 -8.84
C THR A 63 0.77 -2.83 -7.64
N ALA A 64 0.61 -1.67 -6.99
CA ALA A 64 1.30 -1.35 -5.75
C ALA A 64 0.95 -2.35 -4.62
N ALA A 65 -0.32 -2.71 -4.46
CA ALA A 65 -0.76 -3.68 -3.46
C ALA A 65 -0.20 -5.09 -3.71
N ALA A 66 -0.15 -5.53 -4.96
CA ALA A 66 0.41 -6.83 -5.34
C ALA A 66 1.89 -6.95 -4.95
N GLU A 67 2.69 -5.89 -5.15
CA GLU A 67 4.09 -5.86 -4.72
C GLU A 67 4.24 -5.93 -3.19
N VAL A 68 3.34 -5.30 -2.46
CA VAL A 68 3.31 -5.40 -0.99
C VAL A 68 2.93 -6.81 -0.55
N GLU A 69 1.94 -7.46 -1.19
CA GLU A 69 1.61 -8.86 -0.93
C GLU A 69 2.80 -9.77 -1.17
N LEU A 70 3.50 -9.63 -2.30
CA LEU A 70 4.68 -10.42 -2.63
C LEU A 70 5.77 -10.25 -1.57
N TYR A 71 6.02 -9.01 -1.14
CA TYR A 71 6.98 -8.71 -0.10
C TYR A 71 6.67 -9.41 1.23
N PHE A 72 5.42 -9.38 1.67
CA PHE A 72 5.00 -10.07 2.91
C PHE A 72 4.86 -11.59 2.75
N ARG A 73 4.74 -12.12 1.52
CA ARG A 73 4.78 -13.58 1.28
C ARG A 73 6.18 -14.17 1.34
N GLY A 74 7.20 -13.40 0.95
CA GLY A 74 8.61 -13.81 0.98
C GLY A 74 9.28 -13.72 2.35
N ARG A 75 8.53 -13.32 3.39
CA ARG A 75 9.00 -13.09 4.75
C ARG A 75 8.25 -13.95 5.74
#